data_AF-A0A838H3K1-F1
#
_entry.id   AF-A0A838H3K1-F1
#
_cell.length_a   1.000
_cell.length_b   1.000
_cell.length_c   1.000
_cell.angle_alpha   90.00
_cell.angle_beta   90.00
_cell.angle_gamma   90.00
#
_symmetry.space_group_name_H-M   'P 1'
#
loop_
_entity.id
_entity.type
_entity.pdbx_description
1 polymer ?
#
loop_
_entity_poly.entity_id
_entity_poly.type
_entity_poly.pdbx_seq_one_letter_code
_entity_poly.pdbx_strand_id
1 'polypeptide(L)'
;MSAGKFGLDPRDLDDVALERELRHMYETRAETFFHGSRQALLNHTERMLELEREFVARFPERTEPHELRTRKGSRDRAGQPRT
;
A
#
# COMPACT_ATOMS: atom_id res chain seq x y z
N MET A 1 10.23 -5.15 -19.69
CA MET A 1 10.97 -5.11 -18.41
C MET A 1 11.75 -3.82 -18.36
N SER A 2 11.16 -2.79 -17.79
CA SER A 2 11.85 -1.53 -17.52
C SER A 2 12.37 -1.59 -16.08
N ALA A 3 13.67 -1.37 -15.88
CA ALA A 3 14.22 -1.30 -14.53
C ALA A 3 14.00 0.11 -13.96
N GLY A 4 13.17 0.22 -12.92
CA GLY A 4 13.02 1.41 -12.10
C GLY A 4 14.15 1.54 -11.07
N LYS A 5 14.11 2.63 -10.30
CA LYS A 5 15.07 2.94 -9.22
C LYS A 5 15.27 1.79 -8.21
N PHE A 6 14.27 0.92 -8.05
CA PHE A 6 14.23 -0.15 -7.07
C PHE A 6 14.31 -1.56 -7.68
N GLY A 7 14.72 -1.68 -8.94
CA GLY A 7 14.72 -2.96 -9.66
C GLY A 7 13.59 -3.01 -10.69
N LEU A 8 12.75 -4.04 -10.68
CA LEU A 8 11.65 -4.14 -11.65
C LEU A 8 10.54 -3.12 -11.35
N ASP A 9 10.00 -2.52 -12.42
CA ASP A 9 8.75 -1.77 -12.36
C ASP A 9 7.65 -2.67 -11.75
N PRO A 10 6.83 -2.20 -10.81
CA PRO A 10 5.75 -3.00 -10.23
C PRO A 10 4.83 -3.62 -11.29
N ARG A 11 4.64 -2.96 -12.44
CA ARG A 11 3.84 -3.45 -13.56
C ARG A 11 4.42 -4.70 -14.22
N ASP A 12 5.73 -4.90 -14.11
CA ASP A 12 6.43 -6.08 -14.62
C ASP A 12 6.44 -7.26 -13.62
N LEU A 13 5.99 -7.06 -12.37
CA LEU A 13 5.88 -8.13 -11.37
C LEU A 13 4.63 -8.98 -11.61
N ASP A 14 4.75 -10.29 -11.38
CA ASP A 14 3.57 -11.14 -11.21
C ASP A 14 2.87 -10.86 -9.87
N ASP A 15 1.63 -11.32 -9.74
CA ASP A 15 0.77 -11.02 -8.59
C ASP A 15 1.33 -11.55 -7.25
N VAL A 16 1.98 -12.70 -7.28
CA VAL A 16 2.56 -13.33 -6.09
C VAL A 16 3.82 -12.57 -5.66
N ALA A 17 4.64 -12.15 -6.61
CA ALA A 17 5.81 -11.33 -6.37
C ALA A 17 5.44 -9.94 -5.84
N LEU A 18 4.43 -9.30 -6.42
CA LEU A 18 3.91 -8.00 -5.98
C LEU A 18 3.44 -8.05 -4.53
N GLU A 19 2.60 -9.03 -4.17
CA GLU A 19 2.11 -9.18 -2.80
C GLU A 19 3.25 -9.48 -1.81
N ARG A 20 4.18 -10.36 -2.18
CA ARG A 20 5.34 -10.69 -1.34
C ARG A 20 6.21 -9.47 -1.08
N GLU A 21 6.48 -8.67 -2.12
CA GLU A 21 7.31 -7.48 -1.98
C GLU A 21 6.62 -6.41 -1.12
N LEU A 22 5.31 -6.20 -1.28
CA LEU A 22 4.54 -5.32 -0.40
C LEU A 22 4.62 -5.73 1.07
N ARG A 23 4.43 -7.01 1.38
CA ARG A 23 4.54 -7.52 2.76
C ARG A 23 5.93 -7.28 3.34
N HIS A 24 6.97 -7.56 2.56
CA HIS A 24 8.35 -7.32 2.98
C HIS A 24 8.64 -5.82 3.23
N MET A 25 8.09 -4.92 2.39
CA MET A 25 8.19 -3.49 2.63
C MET A 25 7.52 -3.11 3.95
N TYR A 26 6.28 -3.55 4.20
CA TYR A 26 5.60 -3.23 5.47
C TYR A 26 6.35 -3.73 6.70
N GLU A 27 6.94 -4.92 6.65
CA GLU A 27 7.73 -5.51 7.74
C GLU A 27 8.97 -4.66 8.05
N THR A 28 9.72 -4.26 7.02
CA THR A 28 11.02 -3.56 7.18
C THR A 28 10.88 -2.05 7.37
N ARG A 29 9.70 -1.47 7.11
CA ARG A 29 9.47 -0.02 7.20
C ARG A 29 9.68 0.52 8.60
N ALA A 30 9.20 -0.20 9.61
CA ALA A 30 9.28 0.25 11.00
C ALA A 30 10.73 0.38 11.46
N GLU A 31 11.55 -0.62 11.16
CA GLU A 31 12.98 -0.60 11.45
C GLU A 31 13.68 0.54 10.68
N THR A 32 13.36 0.71 9.39
CA THR A 32 13.89 1.81 8.58
C THR A 32 13.49 3.18 9.14
N PHE A 33 12.30 3.31 9.71
CA PHE A 33 11.83 4.56 10.31
C PHE A 33 12.59 4.92 11.60
N PHE A 34 12.80 3.96 12.49
CA PHE A 34 13.46 4.22 13.78
C PHE A 34 14.98 4.21 13.72
N HIS A 35 15.57 3.44 12.80
CA HIS A 35 17.00 3.15 12.79
C HIS A 35 17.67 3.46 11.45
N GLY A 36 16.90 3.75 10.40
CA GLY A 36 17.41 4.05 9.08
C GLY A 36 17.85 5.51 8.91
N SER A 37 18.60 5.75 7.83
CA SER A 37 18.89 7.11 7.41
C SER A 37 17.66 7.78 6.79
N ARG A 38 17.64 9.12 6.77
CA ARG A 38 16.59 9.88 6.07
C ARG A 38 16.43 9.44 4.61
N GLN A 39 17.54 9.17 3.92
CA GLN A 39 17.51 8.73 2.53
C GLN A 39 16.91 7.33 2.39
N ALA A 40 17.22 6.41 3.33
CA ALA A 40 16.64 5.08 3.35
C ALA A 40 15.12 5.13 3.53
N LEU A 41 14.62 5.95 4.47
CA LEU A 41 13.19 6.13 4.68
C LEU A 41 12.47 6.71 3.45
N LEU A 42 13.09 7.68 2.77
CA LEU A 42 12.53 8.25 1.53
C LEU A 42 12.43 7.21 0.42
N ASN A 43 13.49 6.43 0.22
CA ASN A 43 13.52 5.36 -0.76
C ASN A 43 12.46 4.28 -0.44
N HIS A 44 12.33 3.91 0.83
CA HIS A 44 11.32 2.94 1.29
C HIS A 44 9.90 3.44 1.03
N THR A 45 9.64 4.71 1.34
CA THR A 45 8.34 5.36 1.11
C THR A 45 8.00 5.41 -0.39
N GLU A 46 8.95 5.77 -1.24
CA GLU A 46 8.74 5.82 -2.69
C GLU A 46 8.41 4.43 -3.25
N ARG A 47 9.21 3.41 -2.91
CA ARG A 47 8.96 2.04 -3.38
C ARG A 47 7.64 1.47 -2.88
N MET A 48 7.30 1.70 -1.61
CA MET A 48 6.02 1.28 -1.04
C MET A 48 4.85 1.88 -1.81
N LEU A 49 4.87 3.19 -2.08
CA LEU A 49 3.80 3.86 -2.82
C LEU A 49 3.67 3.36 -4.26
N GLU A 50 4.77 3.04 -4.94
CA GLU A 50 4.74 2.44 -6.28
C GLU A 50 4.03 1.08 -6.27
N LEU A 51 4.39 0.21 -5.33
CA LEU A 51 3.80 -1.13 -5.22
C LEU A 51 2.34 -1.08 -4.78
N GLU A 52 1.98 -0.20 -3.84
CA GLU A 52 0.61 -0.02 -3.36
C GLU A 52 -0.33 0.41 -4.48
N ARG A 53 0.11 1.37 -5.31
CA ARG A 53 -0.69 1.85 -6.45
C ARG A 53 -0.97 0.74 -7.45
N GLU A 54 0.05 -0.06 -7.77
CA GLU A 54 -0.11 -1.20 -8.68
C GLU A 54 -1.05 -2.25 -8.08
N PHE A 55 -0.90 -2.57 -6.79
CA PHE A 55 -1.76 -3.55 -6.13
C PHE A 55 -3.22 -3.11 -6.05
N VAL A 56 -3.49 -1.84 -5.74
CA VAL A 56 -4.85 -1.27 -5.76
C VAL A 56 -5.43 -1.29 -7.18
N ALA A 57 -4.62 -0.99 -8.20
CA ALA A 57 -5.07 -1.02 -9.59
C ALA A 57 -5.42 -2.44 -10.06
N ARG A 58 -4.68 -3.47 -9.61
CA ARG A 58 -4.93 -4.88 -9.98
C ARG A 58 -6.03 -5.54 -9.18
N PHE A 59 -6.16 -5.20 -7.90
CA PHE A 59 -7.07 -5.85 -6.95
C PHE A 59 -7.97 -4.84 -6.23
N PRO A 60 -8.79 -4.08 -6.97
CA PRO A 60 -9.71 -3.12 -6.35
C PRO A 60 -10.60 -3.80 -5.32
N GLU A 61 -11.14 -5.00 -5.61
CA GLU A 61 -12.03 -5.75 -4.71
C GLU A 61 -11.38 -6.16 -3.38
N ARG A 62 -10.05 -6.29 -3.33
CA ARG A 62 -9.31 -6.62 -2.10
C ARG A 62 -8.95 -5.40 -1.28
N THR A 63 -8.98 -4.23 -1.90
CA THR A 63 -8.60 -2.94 -1.29
C THR A 63 -9.81 -2.03 -1.03
N GLU A 64 -10.99 -2.43 -1.51
CA GLU A 64 -12.25 -1.78 -1.21
C GLU A 64 -12.42 -1.62 0.31
N PRO A 65 -12.66 -0.39 0.80
CA PRO A 65 -12.87 -0.16 2.21
C PRO A 65 -14.16 -0.85 2.65
N HIS A 66 -14.07 -1.68 3.70
CA HIS A 66 -15.25 -2.25 4.33
C HIS A 66 -16.22 -1.12 4.70
N GLU A 67 -17.50 -1.23 4.32
CA GLU A 67 -18.47 -0.13 4.43
C GLU A 67 -18.50 0.48 5.84
N LEU A 68 -18.52 -0.38 6.86
CA LEU A 68 -18.50 0.01 8.28
C LEU A 68 -17.20 0.66 8.77
N ARG A 69 -16.09 0.56 8.04
CA ARG A 69 -14.82 1.24 8.33
C ARG A 69 -14.74 2.63 7.70
N THR A 70 -15.68 2.96 6.81
CA THR A 70 -15.87 4.34 6.36
C THR A 70 -16.69 5.10 7.40
N ARG A 71 -16.35 6.38 7.62
CA ARG A 71 -17.13 7.26 8.51
C ARG A 71 -18.62 7.28 8.12
N LYS A 72 -18.91 7.26 6.82
CA LYS A 72 -20.28 7.21 6.29
C LYS A 72 -20.99 5.94 6.71
N GLY A 73 -20.41 4.77 6.46
CA GLY A 73 -21.04 3.49 6.79
C GLY A 73 -21.18 3.25 8.30
N SER A 74 -20.23 3.72 9.12
CA SER A 74 -20.41 3.69 10.58
C SER A 74 -21.61 4.53 11.04
N ARG A 75 -21.83 5.70 10.43
CA ARG A 75 -22.96 6.60 10.75
C ARG A 75 -24.30 6.06 10.26
N ASP A 76 -24.33 5.50 9.05
CA ASP A 76 -25.52 4.85 8.48
C ASP A 76 -25.95 3.65 9.38
N ARG A 77 -25.00 2.82 9.85
CA ARG A 77 -25.31 1.73 10.79
C ARG A 77 -25.79 2.22 12.16
N ALA A 78 -25.26 3.35 12.64
CA ALA A 78 -25.65 3.93 13.93
C ALA A 78 -26.97 4.73 13.88
N GLY A 79 -27.63 4.81 12.72
CA GLY A 79 -28.86 5.58 12.54
C GLY A 79 -28.66 7.09 12.70
N GLN A 80 -27.43 7.59 12.51
CA GLN A 80 -27.16 9.02 12.63
C GLN A 80 -27.74 9.78 11.43
N PRO A 81 -28.36 10.95 11.63
CA PRO A 81 -28.86 11.76 10.53
C PRO A 81 -27.71 12.19 9.61
N ARG A 82 -27.96 12.12 8.31
CA ARG A 82 -27.05 12.63 7.28
C ARG A 82 -27.12 14.15 7.28
N THR A 83 -26.17 14.79 7.96
CA THR A 83 -25.87 16.22 7.84
C THR A 83 -25.17 16.50 6.52
#